data_AF-A0A1F4Q888-F1
#
_entry.id   AF-A0A1F4Q888-F1
#
_cell.length_a   1.000
_cell.length_b   1.000
_cell.length_c   1.000
_cell.angle_alpha   90.00
_cell.angle_beta   90.00
_cell.angle_gamma   90.00
#
_symmetry.space_group_name_H-M   'P 1'
#
loop_
_entity.id
_entity.type
_entity.pdbx_description
1 polymer ?
#
loop_
_entity_poly.entity_id
_entity_poly.type
_entity_poly.pdbx_seq_one_letter_code
_entity_poly.pdbx_strand_id
1 'polypeptide(L)'
;MKATSIRFFVFDTSVLIDHLRTNRFADAVQRLEGVIRFSAVVLAELYRGARTRTEVRVINAWARRPIVLIPTRQMWLWSGRILARLAEQHPLDPESLRRLHFDLLIALSARSIGATVVTTDRTHFELLQEMVPFSLVVW
;
A
#
# COMPACT_ATOMS: atom_id res chain seq x y z
N MET A 1 -21.93 15.98 20.68
CA MET A 1 -20.62 16.01 19.97
C MET A 1 -20.54 14.78 19.07
N LYS A 2 -20.50 14.94 17.74
CA LYS A 2 -20.09 13.83 16.86
C LYS A 2 -18.59 13.65 17.04
N ALA A 3 -18.13 12.47 17.43
CA ALA A 3 -16.71 12.17 17.46
C ALA A 3 -16.18 12.28 16.02
N THR A 4 -15.22 13.17 15.77
CA THR A 4 -14.52 13.23 14.49
C THR A 4 -13.70 11.95 14.36
N SER A 5 -14.11 11.05 13.47
CA SER A 5 -13.34 9.84 13.18
C SER A 5 -11.98 10.23 12.62
N ILE A 6 -10.90 9.77 13.24
CA ILE A 6 -9.54 9.92 12.69
C ILE A 6 -9.48 9.12 11.38
N ARG A 7 -9.01 9.76 10.30
CA ARG A 7 -8.76 9.08 9.03
C ARG A 7 -7.32 8.58 8.97
N PHE A 8 -7.15 7.36 8.51
CA PHE A 8 -5.83 6.77 8.26
C PHE A 8 -5.59 6.60 6.77
N PHE A 9 -4.36 6.85 6.34
CA PHE A 9 -3.92 6.65 4.95
C PHE A 9 -2.70 5.73 4.91
N VAL A 10 -2.67 4.84 3.93
CA VAL A 10 -1.52 4.00 3.61
C VAL A 10 -1.18 4.24 2.16
N PHE A 11 0.02 4.73 1.90
CA PHE A 11 0.48 4.93 0.53
C PHE A 11 1.04 3.63 -0.02
N ASP A 12 0.62 3.30 -1.23
CA ASP A 12 1.26 2.28 -2.05
C ASP A 12 2.68 2.72 -2.43
N THR A 13 3.52 1.75 -2.80
CA THR A 13 4.89 1.94 -3.24
C THR A 13 4.96 2.86 -4.47
N SER A 14 4.01 2.75 -5.40
CA SER A 14 3.96 3.58 -6.62
C SER A 14 3.98 5.08 -6.31
N VAL A 15 3.11 5.53 -5.40
CA VAL A 15 3.00 6.93 -4.92
C VAL A 15 4.31 7.39 -4.27
N LEU A 16 4.90 6.55 -3.41
CA LEU A 16 6.13 6.92 -2.70
C LEU A 16 7.36 6.95 -3.60
N ILE A 17 7.44 6.08 -4.61
CA ILE A 17 8.49 6.14 -5.65
C ILE A 17 8.40 7.46 -6.41
N ASP A 18 7.20 7.83 -6.88
CA ASP A 18 7.00 9.08 -7.63
C ASP A 18 7.32 10.30 -6.76
N HIS A 19 6.90 10.29 -5.49
CA HIS A 19 7.22 11.34 -4.54
C HIS A 19 8.73 11.47 -4.31
N LEU A 20 9.44 10.36 -4.06
CA LEU A 20 10.90 10.38 -3.85
C LEU A 20 11.67 10.87 -5.08
N ARG A 21 11.21 10.54 -6.29
CA ARG A 21 11.92 10.85 -7.54
C ARG A 21 11.62 12.22 -8.10
N THR A 22 10.36 12.66 -8.00
CA THR A 22 9.88 13.85 -8.73
C THR A 22 9.19 14.87 -7.83
N ASN A 23 8.95 14.52 -6.57
CA ASN A 23 8.17 15.33 -5.62
C ASN A 23 6.74 15.66 -6.10
N ARG A 24 6.21 14.93 -7.10
CA ARG A 24 4.94 15.20 -7.79
C ARG A 24 3.73 15.35 -6.86
N PHE A 25 3.71 14.60 -5.77
CA PHE A 25 2.56 14.53 -4.85
C PHE A 25 2.71 15.37 -3.58
N ALA A 26 3.70 16.27 -3.48
CA ALA A 26 3.94 17.04 -2.25
C ALA A 26 2.70 17.82 -1.78
N ASP A 27 2.02 18.52 -2.68
CA ASP A 27 0.83 19.30 -2.36
C ASP A 27 -0.35 18.40 -1.95
N ALA A 28 -0.52 17.27 -2.64
CA ALA A 28 -1.58 16.31 -2.32
C ALA A 28 -1.38 15.73 -0.91
N VAL A 29 -0.15 15.36 -0.56
CA VAL A 29 0.21 14.88 0.79
C VAL A 29 -0.05 15.95 1.85
N GLN A 30 0.28 17.22 1.59
CA GLN A 30 0.04 18.32 2.52
C GLN A 30 -1.45 18.59 2.77
N ARG A 31 -2.30 18.35 1.77
CA ARG A 31 -3.77 18.52 1.87
C ARG A 31 -4.47 17.34 2.54
N LEU A 32 -3.79 16.21 2.76
CA LEU A 32 -4.40 15.08 3.45
C LEU A 32 -4.61 15.38 4.93
N GLU A 33 -5.87 15.55 5.28
CA GLU A 33 -6.32 15.60 6.66
C GLU A 33 -6.48 14.18 7.21
N GLY A 34 -5.43 13.69 7.87
CA GLY A 34 -5.43 12.39 8.56
C GLY A 34 -4.03 11.95 8.93
N VAL A 35 -3.93 10.69 9.35
CA VAL A 35 -2.68 10.10 9.83
C VAL A 35 -2.15 9.10 8.83
N ILE A 36 -0.93 9.35 8.32
CA ILE A 36 -0.24 8.42 7.42
C ILE A 36 0.39 7.28 8.23
N ARG A 37 0.20 6.05 7.74
CA ARG A 37 0.82 4.83 8.25
C ARG A 37 1.59 4.17 7.11
N PHE A 38 2.74 3.59 7.45
CA PHE A 38 3.57 2.88 6.48
C PHE A 38 3.33 1.38 6.59
N SER A 39 3.24 0.70 5.45
CA SER A 39 3.25 -0.76 5.39
C SER A 39 4.68 -1.28 5.35
N ALA A 40 4.97 -2.35 6.08
CA ALA A 40 6.26 -3.04 6.02
C ALA A 40 6.53 -3.60 4.60
N VAL A 41 5.48 -3.96 3.85
CA VAL A 41 5.60 -4.40 2.45
C VAL A 41 6.11 -3.26 1.59
N VAL A 42 5.49 -2.08 1.69
CA VAL A 42 5.89 -0.88 0.95
C VAL A 42 7.33 -0.48 1.27
N LEU A 43 7.70 -0.49 2.55
CA LEU A 43 9.08 -0.21 2.95
C LEU A 43 10.07 -1.23 2.37
N ALA A 44 9.74 -2.52 2.35
CA ALA A 44 10.59 -3.55 1.75
C ALA A 44 10.76 -3.35 0.23
N GLU A 45 9.69 -2.98 -0.47
CA GLU A 45 9.76 -2.67 -1.90
C GLU A 45 10.60 -1.42 -2.19
N LEU A 46 10.45 -0.38 -1.38
CA LEU A 46 11.28 0.82 -1.46
C LEU A 46 12.75 0.52 -1.19
N TYR A 47 13.08 -0.31 -0.18
CA TYR A 47 14.46 -0.73 0.06
C TYR A 47 15.05 -1.48 -1.14
N ARG A 48 14.28 -2.38 -1.76
CA ARG A 48 14.69 -3.12 -2.96
C ARG A 48 14.93 -2.18 -4.15
N GLY A 49 14.15 -1.11 -4.27
CA GLY A 49 14.21 -0.16 -5.38
C GLY A 49 15.10 1.06 -5.17
N ALA A 50 15.61 1.30 -3.95
CA ALA A 50 16.41 2.47 -3.62
C ALA A 50 17.75 2.47 -4.37
N ARG A 51 18.10 3.61 -4.96
CA ARG A 51 19.31 3.78 -5.81
C ARG A 51 20.36 4.68 -5.16
N THR A 52 19.96 5.47 -4.17
CA THR A 52 20.82 6.47 -3.54
C THR A 52 20.84 6.33 -2.01
N ARG A 53 21.94 6.80 -1.40
CA ARG A 53 22.04 6.88 0.07
C ARG A 53 20.99 7.80 0.68
N THR A 54 20.54 8.81 -0.07
CA THR A 54 19.49 9.73 0.40
C THR A 54 18.13 9.03 0.47
N GLU A 55 17.74 8.28 -0.56
CA GLU A 55 16.51 7.47 -0.53
C GLU A 55 16.53 6.48 0.64
N VAL A 56 17.63 5.75 0.84
CA VAL A 56 17.77 4.80 1.97
C VAL A 56 17.64 5.51 3.32
N ARG A 57 18.21 6.71 3.49
CA ARG A 57 18.05 7.50 4.73
C ARG A 57 16.59 7.90 4.98
N VAL A 58 15.86 8.29 3.94
CA VAL A 58 14.43 8.63 4.05
C VAL A 58 13.61 7.40 4.42
N ILE A 59 13.83 6.27 3.75
CA ILE A 59 13.13 5.01 4.04
C ILE A 59 13.43 4.56 5.48
N ASN A 60 14.69 4.66 5.94
CA ASN A 60 15.04 4.38 7.34
C ASN A 60 14.30 5.28 8.34
N ALA A 61 14.08 6.55 8.01
CA ALA A 61 13.31 7.45 8.86
C ALA A 61 11.82 7.04 8.93
N TRP A 62 11.25 6.56 7.84
CA TRP A 62 9.88 6.02 7.81
C TRP A 62 9.77 4.68 8.56
N ALA A 63 10.75 3.78 8.40
CA ALA A 63 10.79 2.50 9.09
C ALA A 63 10.93 2.62 10.62
N ARG A 64 11.48 3.73 11.12
CA ARG A 64 11.58 4.04 12.55
C ARG A 64 10.33 4.67 13.15
N ARG A 65 9.26 4.88 12.38
CA ARG A 65 8.00 5.39 12.90
C ARG A 65 7.43 4.40 13.93
N PRO A 66 6.81 4.86 15.03
CA PRO A 66 6.33 3.98 16.10
C PRO A 66 5.33 2.91 15.64
N ILE A 67 4.59 3.17 14.56
CA ILE A 67 3.58 2.27 14.01
C ILE A 67 3.85 2.07 12.53
N VAL A 68 4.33 0.87 12.20
CA VAL A 68 4.42 0.32 10.85
C VAL A 68 3.45 -0.86 10.79
N LEU A 69 2.62 -0.92 9.76
CA LEU A 69 1.66 -2.00 9.55
C LEU A 69 2.41 -3.22 9.00
N ILE A 70 2.37 -4.31 9.76
CA ILE A 70 3.02 -5.57 9.40
C ILE A 70 1.90 -6.56 9.06
N PRO A 71 1.87 -7.11 7.83
CA PRO A 71 0.89 -8.13 7.50
C PRO A 71 1.02 -9.33 8.44
N THR A 72 -0.10 -9.72 9.04
CA THR A 72 -0.14 -10.87 9.95
C THR A 72 0.05 -12.17 9.17
N ARG A 73 0.42 -13.25 9.88
CA ARG A 73 0.43 -14.62 9.30
C ARG A 73 -0.86 -14.94 8.54
N GLN A 74 -2.01 -14.51 9.07
CA GLN A 74 -3.29 -14.80 8.45
C GLN A 74 -3.49 -14.05 7.13
N MET A 75 -3.00 -12.80 7.03
CA MET A 75 -3.07 -12.03 5.79
C MET A 75 -2.23 -12.67 4.68
N TRP A 76 -1.05 -13.20 5.01
CA TRP A 76 -0.21 -13.97 4.07
C TRP A 76 -0.90 -15.25 3.55
N LEU A 77 -1.62 -15.96 4.43
CA LEU A 77 -2.36 -17.15 4.01
C LEU A 77 -3.59 -16.78 3.18
N TRP A 78 -4.27 -15.70 3.53
CA TRP A 78 -5.44 -15.22 2.79
C TRP A 78 -5.07 -14.68 1.42
N SER A 79 -3.98 -13.92 1.30
CA SER A 79 -3.55 -13.39 0.01
C SER A 79 -3.29 -14.50 -1.01
N GLY A 80 -2.61 -15.58 -0.63
CA GLY A 80 -2.40 -16.73 -1.50
C GLY A 80 -3.71 -17.37 -1.98
N ARG A 81 -4.69 -17.54 -1.07
CA ARG A 81 -6.00 -18.10 -1.41
C ARG A 81 -6.82 -17.17 -2.30
N ILE A 82 -6.81 -15.88 -2.02
CA ILE A 82 -7.53 -14.87 -2.81
C ILE A 82 -6.96 -14.81 -4.23
N LEU A 83 -5.63 -14.78 -4.38
CA LEU A 83 -5.00 -14.72 -5.70
C LEU A 83 -5.20 -16.00 -6.51
N ALA A 84 -5.22 -17.17 -5.86
CA ALA A 84 -5.57 -18.42 -6.54
C ALA A 84 -6.96 -18.33 -7.16
N ARG A 85 -7.95 -17.82 -6.40
CA ARG A 85 -9.32 -17.60 -6.91
C ARG A 85 -9.38 -16.51 -7.97
N LEU A 86 -8.58 -15.44 -7.85
CA LEU A 86 -8.50 -14.39 -8.87
C LEU A 86 -7.94 -14.94 -10.19
N ALA A 87 -6.93 -15.80 -10.14
CA ALA A 87 -6.33 -16.45 -11.31
C ALA A 87 -7.27 -17.42 -12.04
N GLU A 88 -8.28 -17.96 -11.35
CA GLU A 88 -9.36 -18.75 -11.99
C GLU A 88 -10.29 -17.86 -12.84
N GLN A 89 -10.41 -16.57 -12.51
CA GLN A 89 -11.31 -15.61 -13.17
C GLN A 89 -10.61 -14.77 -14.23
N HIS A 90 -9.30 -14.53 -14.04
CA HIS A 90 -8.51 -13.64 -14.87
C HIS A 90 -7.21 -14.35 -15.30
N PRO A 91 -6.89 -14.39 -16.61
CA PRO A 91 -5.66 -15.01 -17.09
C PRO A 91 -4.45 -14.12 -16.76
N LEU A 92 -3.88 -14.33 -15.58
CA LEU A 92 -2.74 -13.58 -15.07
C LEU A 92 -1.46 -14.42 -15.16
N ASP A 93 -0.39 -13.81 -15.66
CA ASP A 93 0.92 -14.44 -15.64
C ASP A 93 1.49 -14.51 -14.19
N PRO A 94 2.44 -15.43 -13.92
CA PRO A 94 3.00 -15.59 -12.58
C PRO A 94 3.65 -14.33 -11.99
N GLU A 95 4.20 -13.44 -12.83
CA GLU A 95 4.78 -12.20 -12.36
C GLU A 95 3.69 -11.19 -11.94
N SER A 96 2.61 -11.09 -12.70
CA SER A 96 1.46 -10.27 -12.32
C SER A 96 0.83 -10.75 -11.01
N LEU A 97 0.68 -12.07 -10.81
CA LEU A 97 0.20 -12.63 -9.54
C LEU A 97 1.13 -12.28 -8.36
N ARG A 98 2.45 -12.31 -8.58
CA ARG A 98 3.43 -11.93 -7.55
C ARG A 98 3.34 -10.45 -7.21
N ARG A 99 3.12 -9.56 -8.18
CA ARG A 99 2.91 -8.11 -7.92
C ARG A 99 1.64 -7.89 -7.11
N LEU A 100 0.52 -8.45 -7.58
CA LEU A 100 -0.77 -8.37 -6.90
C LEU A 100 -0.74 -8.94 -5.48
N HIS A 101 0.15 -9.89 -5.19
CA HIS A 101 0.33 -10.41 -3.84
C HIS A 101 0.76 -9.32 -2.86
N PHE A 102 1.76 -8.50 -3.21
CA PHE A 102 2.21 -7.42 -2.34
C PHE A 102 1.17 -6.31 -2.24
N ASP A 103 0.54 -5.94 -3.36
CA ASP A 103 -0.57 -4.97 -3.40
C ASP A 103 -1.73 -5.40 -2.48
N LEU A 104 -2.10 -6.69 -2.51
CA LEU A 104 -3.15 -7.24 -1.66
C LEU A 104 -2.76 -7.23 -0.17
N LEU A 105 -1.49 -7.48 0.16
CA LEU A 105 -1.04 -7.39 1.56
C LEU A 105 -1.06 -5.96 2.08
N ILE A 106 -0.76 -4.97 1.24
CA ILE A 106 -0.92 -3.55 1.55
C ILE A 106 -2.40 -3.25 1.82
N ALA A 107 -3.30 -3.70 0.93
CA ALA A 107 -4.74 -3.49 1.05
C ALA A 107 -5.34 -4.15 2.30
N LEU A 108 -4.98 -5.40 2.59
CA LEU A 108 -5.43 -6.12 3.79
C LEU A 108 -4.92 -5.44 5.08
N SER A 109 -3.67 -4.99 5.09
CA SER A 109 -3.09 -4.27 6.23
C SER A 109 -3.79 -2.93 6.45
N ALA A 110 -4.03 -2.16 5.39
CA ALA A 110 -4.75 -0.88 5.46
C ALA A 110 -6.19 -1.09 5.97
N ARG A 111 -6.90 -2.07 5.40
CA ARG A 111 -8.26 -2.43 5.82
C ARG A 111 -8.34 -2.76 7.31
N SER A 112 -7.35 -3.46 7.86
CA SER A 112 -7.37 -3.91 9.26
C SER A 112 -7.45 -2.78 10.29
N ILE A 113 -7.07 -1.56 9.91
CA ILE A 113 -7.13 -0.36 10.76
C ILE A 113 -8.12 0.69 10.24
N GLY A 114 -8.95 0.34 9.26
CA GLY A 114 -9.87 1.28 8.59
C GLY A 114 -9.15 2.38 7.78
N ALA A 115 -7.94 2.10 7.29
CA ALA A 115 -7.20 3.05 6.46
C ALA A 115 -7.63 3.00 4.98
N THR A 116 -7.46 4.13 4.32
CA THR A 116 -7.59 4.27 2.87
C THR A 116 -6.24 4.04 2.21
N VAL A 117 -6.20 3.15 1.21
CA VAL A 117 -5.03 2.98 0.35
C VAL A 117 -5.00 4.14 -0.65
N VAL A 118 -3.83 4.75 -0.83
CA VAL A 118 -3.58 5.74 -1.88
C VAL A 118 -2.57 5.18 -2.86
N THR A 119 -2.91 5.13 -4.15
CA THR A 119 -2.08 4.51 -5.19
C THR A 119 -2.11 5.31 -6.49
N THR A 120 -1.09 5.16 -7.34
CA THR A 120 -1.17 5.53 -8.76
C THR A 120 -1.48 4.32 -9.66
N ASP A 121 -1.41 3.09 -9.12
CA ASP A 121 -1.77 1.86 -9.81
C ASP A 121 -3.27 1.55 -9.64
N ARG A 122 -4.08 2.24 -10.45
CA ARG A 122 -5.53 2.02 -10.48
C ARG A 122 -5.89 0.55 -10.76
N THR A 123 -5.30 0.00 -11.82
CA THR A 123 -5.71 -1.27 -12.41
C THR A 123 -5.56 -2.42 -11.42
N HIS A 124 -4.43 -2.51 -10.72
CA HIS A 124 -4.22 -3.58 -9.74
C HIS A 124 -5.16 -3.46 -8.55
N PHE A 125 -5.31 -2.26 -7.98
CA PHE A 125 -6.14 -2.10 -6.77
C PHE A 125 -7.63 -2.23 -7.06
N GLU A 126 -8.12 -1.78 -8.20
CA GLU A 126 -9.52 -2.01 -8.61
C GLU A 126 -9.79 -3.51 -8.84
N LEU A 127 -8.86 -4.23 -9.48
CA LEU A 127 -8.96 -5.69 -9.63
C LEU A 127 -9.03 -6.40 -8.26
N LEU A 128 -8.23 -5.96 -7.28
CA LEU A 128 -8.26 -6.51 -5.92
C LEU A 128 -9.57 -6.18 -5.17
N GLN A 129 -10.22 -5.04 -5.48
CA GLN A 129 -11.51 -4.69 -4.89
C GLN A 129 -12.65 -5.64 -5.31
N GLU A 130 -12.52 -6.32 -6.46
CA GLU A 130 -13.45 -7.39 -6.86
C GLU A 130 -13.47 -8.55 -5.86
N MET A 131 -12.33 -8.79 -5.20
CA MET A 131 -12.14 -9.91 -4.29
C MET A 131 -12.35 -9.53 -2.83
N VAL A 132 -11.93 -8.33 -2.43
CA VAL A 132 -11.91 -7.88 -1.06
C VAL A 132 -12.25 -6.39 -0.99
N PRO A 133 -13.27 -5.97 -0.21
CA PRO A 133 -13.56 -4.54 -0.07
C PRO A 133 -12.51 -3.85 0.80
N PHE A 134 -12.04 -2.69 0.36
CA PHE A 134 -11.21 -1.75 1.10
C PHE A 134 -11.37 -0.33 0.53
N SER A 135 -11.04 0.68 1.33
CA SER A 135 -11.10 2.08 0.90
C SER A 135 -9.89 2.43 0.02
N LEU A 136 -10.13 3.04 -1.13
CA LEU A 136 -9.13 3.34 -2.15
C LEU A 136 -9.28 4.79 -2.63
N VAL A 137 -8.15 5.47 -2.81
CA VAL A 137 -8.02 6.75 -3.54
C VAL A 137 -6.92 6.58 -4.59
N VAL A 138 -7.21 6.99 -5.81
CA VAL A 138 -6.25 6.94 -6.93
C VAL A 138 -5.76 8.36 -7.21
N TRP A 139 -4.44 8.53 -7.34
CA TRP A 139 -3.75 9.78 -7.66
C TRP A 139 -3.10 9.77 -9.04
#